data_AF-A0A258KBD4-F1
#
_entry.id   AF-A0A258KBD4-F1
#
_cell.length_a   1.000
_cell.length_b   1.000
_cell.length_c   1.000
_cell.angle_alpha   90.00
_cell.angle_beta   90.00
_cell.angle_gamma   90.00
#
_symmetry.space_group_name_H-M   'P 1'
#
loop_
_entity.id
_entity.type
_entity.pdbx_description
1 polymer ?
#
loop_
_entity_poly.entity_id
_entity_poly.type
_entity_poly.pdbx_seq_one_letter_code
_entity_poly.pdbx_strand_id
1 'polypeptide(L)'
;AIDAVIAADFSVMEYCRQLGIPLHISTQANVSNLESVRFFSSMADVVVLARELTLKQVGQITAEIKRKEIKGVSGNLMKVEIFVHGALCMAVSGKCYLSLHTQNASANRGACVQNCRRSYTVTDNEKPTITAPANISVNNDAGQCGATINIGTPTTGDNCGVASVSNNHPSTTYPVGTTTVTWTVTDMHGNSSTATQTVTVTDNELPVITSNGDQSVNNDAGKCGAIVTVSASAKDNCGVGIPSGVRSDGLALTDTYPVGTTTITWTVTDIHTNNAIPVTQTIIVTDHEKPVITVPADQVFCANADGSVNYSIPVSSATDNCGVSTVSYAVSGATTR
;
A
#
# COMPACT_ATOMS: atom_id res chain seq x y z
N ALA A 1 76.34 -11.68 -15.48
CA ALA A 1 76.67 -10.40 -16.12
C ALA A 1 75.44 -9.93 -16.88
N ILE A 2 75.26 -8.62 -17.06
CA ILE A 2 74.20 -8.05 -17.90
C ILE A 2 74.79 -7.87 -19.30
N ASP A 3 74.14 -8.40 -20.34
CA ASP A 3 74.65 -8.31 -21.72
C ASP A 3 74.36 -6.93 -22.35
N ALA A 4 73.23 -6.32 -22.01
CA ALA A 4 72.85 -4.98 -22.45
C ALA A 4 71.79 -4.36 -21.52
N VAL A 5 71.68 -3.03 -21.56
CA VAL A 5 70.62 -2.24 -20.92
C VAL A 5 69.69 -1.70 -21.99
N ILE A 6 68.37 -1.78 -21.76
CA ILE A 6 67.36 -1.16 -22.61
C ILE A 6 66.78 0.06 -21.89
N ALA A 7 67.01 1.27 -22.40
CA ALA A 7 66.63 2.50 -21.69
C ALA A 7 66.03 3.58 -22.60
N ALA A 8 65.21 4.45 -22.02
CA ALA A 8 64.69 5.67 -22.66
C ALA A 8 65.13 6.96 -21.94
N ASP A 9 65.56 6.87 -20.68
CA ASP A 9 66.03 8.01 -19.89
C ASP A 9 67.45 8.41 -20.30
N PHE A 10 67.66 9.69 -20.59
CA PHE A 10 68.94 10.20 -21.09
C PHE A 10 70.08 10.04 -20.09
N SER A 11 69.82 10.14 -18.78
CA SER A 11 70.86 9.96 -17.76
C SER A 11 71.34 8.52 -17.70
N VAL A 12 70.42 7.56 -17.86
CA VAL A 12 70.76 6.13 -17.93
C VAL A 12 71.57 5.81 -19.19
N MET A 13 71.17 6.37 -20.34
CA MET A 13 71.91 6.19 -21.60
C MET A 13 73.34 6.69 -21.48
N GLU A 14 73.53 7.90 -20.95
CA GLU A 14 74.84 8.51 -20.78
C GLU A 14 75.69 7.73 -19.77
N TYR A 15 75.10 7.25 -18.68
CA TYR A 15 75.81 6.42 -17.71
C TYR A 15 76.28 5.09 -18.29
N CYS A 16 75.44 4.43 -19.11
CA CYS A 16 75.84 3.22 -19.83
C CYS A 16 77.02 3.49 -20.77
N ARG A 17 77.00 4.62 -21.49
CA ARG A 17 78.08 5.05 -22.37
C ARG A 17 79.39 5.28 -21.61
N GLN A 18 79.35 5.95 -20.46
CA GLN A 18 80.53 6.21 -19.62
C GLN A 18 81.15 4.93 -19.08
N LEU A 19 80.34 3.93 -18.76
CA LEU A 19 80.79 2.64 -18.22
C LEU A 19 81.09 1.59 -19.31
N GLY A 20 80.86 1.90 -20.59
CA GLY A 20 81.01 0.95 -21.69
C GLY A 20 80.00 -0.22 -21.64
N ILE A 21 78.84 -0.01 -21.02
CA ILE A 21 77.77 -1.02 -20.94
C ILE A 21 76.96 -0.96 -22.25
N PRO A 22 76.76 -2.08 -22.96
CA PRO A 22 75.96 -2.09 -24.19
C PRO A 22 74.54 -1.55 -23.95
N LEU A 23 74.09 -0.66 -24.84
CA LEU A 23 72.82 0.06 -24.73
C LEU A 23 71.94 -0.21 -25.95
N HIS A 24 70.68 -0.53 -25.70
CA HIS A 24 69.61 -0.54 -26.69
C HIS A 24 68.64 0.60 -26.37
N ILE A 25 68.28 1.39 -27.37
CA ILE A 25 67.29 2.45 -27.18
C ILE A 25 65.90 1.82 -27.09
N SER A 26 65.23 2.04 -25.96
CA SER A 26 63.87 1.53 -25.71
C SER A 26 62.87 2.13 -26.69
N THR A 27 61.82 1.36 -27.01
CA THR A 27 60.65 1.85 -27.77
C THR A 27 60.03 3.10 -27.11
N GLN A 28 60.20 3.27 -25.78
CA GLN A 28 59.77 4.46 -25.03
C GLN A 28 60.53 5.75 -25.40
N ALA A 29 61.55 5.69 -26.24
CA ALA A 29 62.19 6.88 -26.82
C ALA A 29 61.47 7.41 -28.07
N ASN A 30 60.37 6.79 -28.51
CA ASN A 30 59.54 7.24 -29.64
C ASN A 30 60.30 7.37 -30.99
N VAL A 31 61.31 6.53 -31.22
CA VAL A 31 62.10 6.58 -32.47
C VAL A 31 61.26 6.13 -33.65
N SER A 32 60.83 7.09 -34.47
CA SER A 32 59.87 6.87 -35.58
C SER A 32 60.39 7.28 -36.96
N ASN A 33 61.60 7.82 -37.05
CA ASN A 33 62.18 8.31 -38.29
C ASN A 33 63.71 8.16 -38.28
N LEU A 34 64.33 8.37 -39.45
CA LEU A 34 65.76 8.16 -39.65
C LEU A 34 66.61 9.18 -38.88
N GLU A 35 66.12 10.40 -38.72
CA GLU A 35 66.80 11.49 -38.01
C GLU A 35 66.93 11.14 -36.52
N SER A 36 65.88 10.60 -35.91
CA SER A 36 65.91 10.07 -34.56
C SER A 36 66.87 8.88 -34.44
N VAL A 37 66.89 7.98 -35.43
CA VAL A 37 67.87 6.87 -35.45
C VAL A 37 69.31 7.42 -35.48
N ARG A 38 69.58 8.42 -36.31
CA ARG A 38 70.89 9.08 -36.40
C ARG A 38 71.27 9.78 -35.10
N PHE A 39 70.33 10.46 -34.45
CA PHE A 39 70.55 11.10 -33.16
C PHE A 39 71.05 10.10 -32.12
N PHE A 40 70.36 8.95 -32.00
CA PHE A 40 70.73 7.92 -31.03
C PHE A 40 71.94 7.06 -31.43
N SER A 41 72.44 7.14 -32.66
CA SER A 41 73.62 6.35 -33.09
C SER A 41 74.92 6.76 -32.43
N SER A 42 74.96 7.94 -31.81
CA SER A 42 76.05 8.38 -30.95
C SER A 42 76.09 7.70 -29.57
N MET A 43 75.03 6.99 -29.18
CA MET A 43 74.85 6.44 -27.83
C MET A 43 74.67 4.91 -27.81
N ALA A 44 74.14 4.33 -28.89
CA ALA A 44 73.74 2.93 -28.93
C ALA A 44 74.05 2.26 -30.29
N ASP A 45 74.11 0.93 -30.28
CA ASP A 45 74.22 0.10 -31.49
C ASP A 45 72.89 -0.50 -31.95
N VAL A 46 71.87 -0.45 -31.08
CA VAL A 46 70.54 -1.01 -31.35
C VAL A 46 69.47 0.02 -30.99
N VAL A 47 68.49 0.18 -31.86
CA VAL A 47 67.30 0.98 -31.60
C VAL A 47 66.04 0.15 -31.76
N VAL A 48 65.22 0.16 -30.72
CA VAL A 48 63.88 -0.42 -30.75
C VAL A 48 62.93 0.66 -31.26
N LEU A 49 62.41 0.46 -32.46
CA LEU A 49 61.56 1.48 -33.11
C LEU A 49 60.20 1.67 -32.41
N ALA A 50 59.58 2.81 -32.65
CA ALA A 50 58.22 3.12 -32.23
C ALA A 50 57.23 2.09 -32.82
N ARG A 51 56.23 1.68 -32.03
CA ARG A 51 55.29 0.61 -32.40
C ARG A 51 54.30 0.97 -33.49
N GLU A 52 54.08 2.27 -33.65
CA GLU A 52 53.15 2.88 -34.59
C GLU A 52 53.72 2.91 -36.02
N LEU A 53 54.97 2.49 -36.21
CA LEU A 53 55.53 2.29 -37.54
C LEU A 53 54.98 1.02 -38.21
N THR A 54 54.51 1.18 -39.43
CA THR A 54 54.19 0.06 -40.31
C THR A 54 55.45 -0.70 -40.70
N LEU A 55 55.33 -1.99 -41.05
CA LEU A 55 56.46 -2.79 -41.55
C LEU A 55 57.12 -2.15 -42.79
N LYS A 56 56.36 -1.44 -43.63
CA LYS A 56 56.88 -0.68 -44.77
C LYS A 56 57.79 0.47 -44.31
N GLN A 57 57.39 1.24 -43.31
CA GLN A 57 58.20 2.32 -42.76
C GLN A 57 59.46 1.79 -42.06
N VAL A 58 59.35 0.68 -41.32
CA VAL A 58 60.51 -0.01 -40.75
C VAL A 58 61.47 -0.47 -41.85
N GLY A 59 60.94 -1.03 -42.95
CA GLY A 59 61.72 -1.40 -44.13
C GLY A 59 62.43 -0.21 -44.78
N GLN A 60 61.78 0.95 -44.86
CA GLN A 60 62.38 2.18 -45.37
C GLN A 60 63.52 2.67 -44.46
N ILE A 61 63.29 2.73 -43.14
CA ILE A 61 64.32 3.15 -42.17
C ILE A 61 65.54 2.23 -42.24
N THR A 62 65.33 0.91 -42.27
CA THR A 62 66.43 -0.07 -42.35
C THR A 62 67.21 0.02 -43.66
N ALA A 63 66.54 0.27 -44.79
CA ALA A 63 67.21 0.52 -46.07
C ALA A 63 68.03 1.82 -46.04
N GLU A 64 67.50 2.87 -45.44
CA GLU A 64 68.16 4.17 -45.32
C GLU A 64 69.37 4.16 -44.36
N ILE A 65 69.31 3.37 -43.28
CA ILE A 65 70.47 3.13 -42.39
C ILE A 65 71.64 2.55 -43.20
N LYS A 66 71.37 1.56 -44.07
CA LYS A 66 72.39 0.96 -44.94
C LYS A 66 72.89 1.97 -45.97
N ARG A 67 71.98 2.67 -46.66
CA ARG A 67 72.31 3.63 -47.72
C ARG A 67 73.16 4.80 -47.23
N LYS A 68 72.87 5.32 -46.05
CA LYS A 68 73.56 6.48 -45.45
C LYS A 68 74.64 6.09 -44.45
N GLU A 69 75.00 4.81 -44.37
CA GLU A 69 75.98 4.25 -43.43
C GLU A 69 75.83 4.76 -41.99
N ILE A 70 74.60 4.74 -41.45
CA ILE A 70 74.38 5.15 -40.06
C ILE A 70 74.95 4.08 -39.13
N LYS A 71 76.06 4.40 -38.47
CA LYS A 71 76.81 3.51 -37.59
C LYS A 71 76.58 3.87 -36.13
N GLY A 72 76.47 2.84 -35.29
CA GLY A 72 76.41 2.97 -33.83
C GLY A 72 77.80 3.19 -33.22
N VAL A 73 77.87 3.17 -31.89
CA VAL A 73 79.11 3.38 -31.13
C VAL A 73 80.17 2.30 -31.38
N SER A 74 79.78 1.10 -31.80
CA SER A 74 80.72 0.03 -32.19
C SER A 74 81.35 0.24 -33.57
N GLY A 75 80.90 1.23 -34.34
CA GLY A 75 81.29 1.43 -35.74
C GLY A 75 80.56 0.51 -36.73
N ASN A 76 79.72 -0.41 -36.25
CA ASN A 76 78.85 -1.24 -37.09
C ASN A 76 77.57 -0.47 -37.46
N LEU A 77 76.89 -0.91 -38.52
CA LEU A 77 75.58 -0.35 -38.88
C LEU A 77 74.60 -0.50 -37.72
N MET A 78 73.84 0.57 -37.47
CA MET A 78 72.78 0.60 -36.47
C MET A 78 71.79 -0.55 -36.69
N LYS A 79 71.56 -1.35 -35.65
CA LYS A 79 70.58 -2.45 -35.69
C LYS A 79 69.21 -1.93 -35.31
N VAL A 80 68.19 -2.48 -35.96
CA VAL A 80 66.79 -2.19 -35.67
C VAL A 80 66.15 -3.40 -35.02
N GLU A 81 65.52 -3.19 -33.88
CA GLU A 81 64.65 -4.16 -33.22
C GLU A 81 63.19 -3.69 -33.25
N ILE A 82 62.26 -4.65 -33.26
CA ILE A 82 60.83 -4.40 -33.22
C ILE A 82 60.28 -4.97 -31.92
N PHE A 83 59.59 -4.13 -31.15
CA PHE A 83 58.93 -4.56 -29.92
C PHE A 83 57.52 -5.08 -30.22
N VAL A 84 57.32 -6.38 -30.03
CA VAL A 84 56.01 -7.05 -30.17
C VAL A 84 55.40 -7.28 -28.79
N HIS A 85 54.12 -6.96 -28.62
CA HIS A 85 53.36 -7.25 -27.41
C HIS A 85 51.98 -7.82 -27.77
N GLY A 86 51.26 -8.39 -26.80
CA GLY A 86 49.93 -8.98 -27.05
C GLY A 86 48.91 -7.99 -27.63
N ALA A 87 47.86 -8.52 -28.26
CA ALA A 87 46.78 -7.74 -28.85
C ALA A 87 46.17 -6.71 -27.87
N LEU A 88 45.58 -5.63 -28.39
CA LEU A 88 44.78 -4.65 -27.64
C LEU A 88 45.55 -3.79 -26.60
N CYS A 89 46.87 -3.68 -26.68
CA CYS A 89 47.59 -2.70 -25.83
C CYS A 89 47.38 -1.28 -26.37
N MET A 90 46.83 -0.41 -25.54
CA MET A 90 46.61 1.01 -25.86
C MET A 90 47.85 1.90 -25.66
N ALA A 91 49.00 1.31 -25.31
CA ALA A 91 50.23 2.06 -25.17
C ALA A 91 50.58 2.75 -26.50
N VAL A 92 51.34 3.84 -26.47
CA VAL A 92 51.98 4.47 -27.65
C VAL A 92 53.49 4.45 -27.44
N SER A 93 54.30 3.90 -28.36
CA SER A 93 55.76 3.74 -28.15
C SER A 93 56.12 3.11 -26.78
N GLY A 94 55.49 2.00 -26.43
CA GLY A 94 55.62 1.35 -25.10
C GLY A 94 55.24 2.17 -23.86
N LYS A 95 54.64 3.37 -24.01
CA LYS A 95 54.16 4.21 -22.89
C LYS A 95 52.66 3.97 -22.65
N CYS A 96 52.31 3.53 -21.45
CA CYS A 96 50.92 3.35 -21.01
C CYS A 96 50.71 3.97 -19.62
N TYR A 97 49.70 4.82 -19.53
CA TYR A 97 49.32 5.52 -18.29
C TYR A 97 48.01 4.99 -17.69
N LEU A 98 47.32 4.07 -18.37
CA LEU A 98 46.02 3.57 -17.92
C LEU A 98 46.14 2.81 -16.58
N SER A 99 47.12 1.91 -16.48
CA SER A 99 47.42 1.17 -15.25
C SER A 99 47.78 2.10 -14.08
N LEU A 100 48.51 3.18 -14.38
CA LEU A 100 48.93 4.17 -13.40
C LEU A 100 47.70 4.95 -12.89
N HIS A 101 46.85 5.42 -13.80
CA HIS A 101 45.65 6.18 -13.47
C HIS A 101 44.66 5.39 -12.61
N THR A 102 44.42 4.12 -12.96
CA THR A 102 43.35 3.34 -12.31
C THR A 102 43.78 2.59 -11.06
N GLN A 103 45.05 2.19 -10.97
CA GLN A 103 45.53 1.24 -9.96
C GLN A 103 46.89 1.64 -9.37
N ASN A 104 47.38 2.86 -9.67
CA ASN A 104 48.69 3.35 -9.25
C ASN A 104 49.85 2.40 -9.65
N ALA A 105 49.69 1.67 -10.77
CA ALA A 105 50.63 0.66 -11.24
C ALA A 105 51.29 1.09 -12.57
N SER A 106 52.59 1.36 -12.57
CA SER A 106 53.29 1.86 -13.76
C SER A 106 53.58 0.76 -14.78
N ALA A 107 52.79 0.70 -15.85
CA ALA A 107 53.05 -0.19 -16.98
C ALA A 107 54.42 0.09 -17.64
N ASN A 108 54.89 1.33 -17.58
CA ASN A 108 56.20 1.73 -18.11
C ASN A 108 57.37 1.13 -17.32
N ARG A 109 57.09 0.62 -16.10
CA ARG A 109 58.05 -0.07 -15.21
C ARG A 109 57.70 -1.55 -15.02
N GLY A 110 56.96 -2.14 -15.96
CA GLY A 110 56.61 -3.57 -15.93
C GLY A 110 55.39 -3.92 -15.05
N ALA A 111 54.78 -2.97 -14.36
CA ALA A 111 53.61 -3.21 -13.50
C ALA A 111 52.27 -3.01 -14.26
N CYS A 112 52.15 -3.57 -15.46
CA CYS A 112 50.92 -3.43 -16.25
C CYS A 112 49.81 -4.35 -15.72
N VAL A 113 48.70 -3.78 -15.25
CA VAL A 113 47.52 -4.50 -14.72
C VAL A 113 46.50 -4.88 -15.81
N GLN A 114 46.81 -4.57 -17.07
CA GLN A 114 46.04 -5.01 -18.26
C GLN A 114 44.56 -4.62 -18.27
N ASN A 115 44.21 -3.42 -17.81
CA ASN A 115 42.82 -2.93 -17.84
C ASN A 115 42.20 -2.99 -19.25
N CYS A 116 42.98 -2.74 -20.30
CA CYS A 116 42.51 -2.79 -21.69
C CYS A 116 42.19 -4.21 -22.21
N ARG A 117 42.37 -5.25 -21.40
CA ARG A 117 42.09 -6.65 -21.75
C ARG A 117 41.22 -7.38 -20.72
N ARG A 118 40.82 -6.70 -19.64
CA ARG A 118 40.04 -7.34 -18.59
C ARG A 118 38.58 -7.44 -19.02
N SER A 119 37.92 -8.51 -18.63
CA SER A 119 36.46 -8.62 -18.73
C SER A 119 35.79 -7.66 -17.75
N TYR A 120 34.76 -6.96 -18.21
CA TYR A 120 33.92 -6.11 -17.38
C TYR A 120 32.52 -6.71 -17.29
N THR A 121 31.97 -6.76 -16.09
CA THR A 121 30.54 -7.03 -15.88
C THR A 121 29.87 -5.69 -15.64
N VAL A 122 28.90 -5.36 -16.49
CA VAL A 122 28.03 -4.20 -16.31
C VAL A 122 26.83 -4.66 -15.50
N THR A 123 26.58 -4.01 -14.37
CA THR A 123 25.43 -4.26 -13.50
C THR A 123 24.62 -2.99 -13.37
N ASP A 124 23.30 -3.12 -13.39
CA ASP A 124 22.41 -2.02 -13.07
C ASP A 124 22.11 -1.99 -11.57
N ASN A 125 22.30 -0.83 -10.97
CA ASN A 125 22.03 -0.56 -9.55
C ASN A 125 21.06 0.61 -9.37
N GLU A 126 20.58 1.19 -10.47
CA GLU A 126 19.55 2.22 -10.41
C GLU A 126 18.21 1.54 -10.13
N LYS A 127 17.36 2.17 -9.32
CA LYS A 127 16.04 1.61 -9.02
C LYS A 127 15.03 2.13 -10.04
N PRO A 128 14.02 1.32 -10.40
CA PRO A 128 12.93 1.79 -11.23
C PRO A 128 12.14 2.90 -10.52
N THR A 129 11.50 3.75 -11.30
CA THR A 129 10.55 4.77 -10.84
C THR A 129 9.12 4.24 -10.92
N ILE A 130 8.28 4.64 -9.96
CA ILE A 130 6.86 4.30 -9.93
C ILE A 130 6.02 5.44 -9.38
N THR A 131 4.92 5.73 -10.05
CA THR A 131 3.85 6.62 -9.58
C THR A 131 2.54 5.82 -9.56
N ALA A 132 1.97 5.64 -8.36
CA ALA A 132 0.69 4.96 -8.20
C ALA A 132 -0.45 5.76 -8.83
N PRO A 133 -1.55 5.10 -9.25
CA PRO A 133 -2.75 5.82 -9.69
C PRO A 133 -3.36 6.63 -8.53
N ALA A 134 -4.23 7.59 -8.87
CA ALA A 134 -4.88 8.44 -7.89
C ALA A 134 -5.75 7.64 -6.89
N ASN A 135 -5.89 8.16 -5.68
CA ASN A 135 -6.78 7.59 -4.67
C ASN A 135 -8.24 7.61 -5.15
N ILE A 136 -9.03 6.63 -4.69
CA ILE A 136 -10.43 6.46 -5.09
C ILE A 136 -11.30 6.52 -3.83
N SER A 137 -12.42 7.23 -3.92
CA SER A 137 -13.45 7.32 -2.87
C SER A 137 -14.81 7.13 -3.51
N VAL A 138 -15.52 6.06 -3.14
CA VAL A 138 -16.84 5.70 -3.69
C VAL A 138 -17.75 5.17 -2.58
N ASN A 139 -19.04 5.04 -2.86
CA ASN A 139 -19.94 4.30 -1.99
C ASN A 139 -19.91 2.81 -2.34
N ASN A 140 -20.45 1.96 -1.47
CA ASN A 140 -20.72 0.56 -1.78
C ASN A 140 -21.72 0.38 -2.92
N ASP A 141 -21.64 -0.78 -3.58
CA ASP A 141 -22.58 -1.21 -4.60
C ASP A 141 -23.91 -1.64 -3.95
N ALA A 142 -25.02 -1.39 -4.65
CA ALA A 142 -26.37 -1.67 -4.14
C ALA A 142 -26.52 -3.11 -3.62
N GLY A 143 -26.91 -3.24 -2.35
CA GLY A 143 -27.12 -4.52 -1.67
C GLY A 143 -25.83 -5.29 -1.37
N GLN A 144 -24.64 -4.68 -1.47
CA GLN A 144 -23.34 -5.32 -1.21
C GLN A 144 -22.55 -4.54 -0.15
N CYS A 145 -21.82 -5.25 0.72
CA CYS A 145 -20.89 -4.60 1.65
C CYS A 145 -19.52 -4.29 1.04
N GLY A 146 -19.52 -3.61 -0.11
CA GLY A 146 -18.33 -3.28 -0.85
C GLY A 146 -18.65 -2.78 -2.24
N ALA A 147 -17.63 -2.40 -2.99
CA ALA A 147 -17.76 -1.89 -4.36
C ALA A 147 -16.79 -2.60 -5.31
N THR A 148 -17.20 -2.74 -6.57
CA THR A 148 -16.33 -3.19 -7.65
C THR A 148 -15.61 -2.00 -8.28
N ILE A 149 -14.29 -1.94 -8.14
CA ILE A 149 -13.48 -0.77 -8.49
C ILE A 149 -12.35 -1.16 -9.43
N ASN A 150 -12.19 -0.38 -10.51
CA ASN A 150 -10.99 -0.41 -11.33
C ASN A 150 -9.99 0.63 -10.81
N ILE A 151 -8.91 0.17 -10.19
CA ILE A 151 -7.88 1.03 -9.60
C ILE A 151 -6.88 1.61 -10.61
N GLY A 152 -6.97 1.22 -11.88
CA GLY A 152 -6.04 1.61 -12.93
C GLY A 152 -4.68 0.92 -12.83
N THR A 153 -3.70 1.45 -13.55
CA THR A 153 -2.31 0.95 -13.56
C THR A 153 -1.33 2.07 -13.25
N PRO A 154 -0.26 1.82 -12.49
CA PRO A 154 0.73 2.83 -12.17
C PRO A 154 1.52 3.24 -13.42
N THR A 155 2.16 4.40 -13.36
CA THR A 155 3.17 4.81 -14.34
C THR A 155 4.54 4.39 -13.83
N THR A 156 5.31 3.68 -14.66
CA THR A 156 6.63 3.14 -14.29
C THR A 156 7.67 3.47 -15.35
N GLY A 157 8.94 3.57 -14.95
CA GLY A 157 10.05 3.77 -15.86
C GLY A 157 11.38 3.34 -15.26
N ASP A 158 12.32 2.94 -16.11
CA ASP A 158 13.65 2.50 -15.72
C ASP A 158 14.64 2.70 -16.88
N ASN A 159 15.94 2.81 -16.60
CA ASN A 159 16.98 3.06 -17.61
C ASN A 159 17.32 1.79 -18.43
N CYS A 160 17.11 0.60 -17.88
CA CYS A 160 17.37 -0.71 -18.48
C CYS A 160 16.08 -1.45 -18.86
N GLY A 161 14.96 -1.08 -18.24
CA GLY A 161 13.61 -1.52 -18.58
C GLY A 161 12.90 -2.19 -17.43
N VAL A 162 11.57 -2.15 -17.46
CA VAL A 162 10.71 -2.74 -16.43
C VAL A 162 10.44 -4.21 -16.74
N ALA A 163 10.64 -5.09 -15.75
CA ALA A 163 10.34 -6.51 -15.87
C ALA A 163 8.91 -6.84 -15.41
N SER A 164 8.46 -6.27 -14.29
CA SER A 164 7.12 -6.56 -13.76
C SER A 164 6.54 -5.41 -12.94
N VAL A 165 5.22 -5.39 -12.90
CA VAL A 165 4.41 -4.50 -12.05
C VAL A 165 3.35 -5.35 -11.37
N SER A 166 3.21 -5.22 -10.06
CA SER A 166 2.25 -5.98 -9.26
C SER A 166 1.70 -5.14 -8.10
N ASN A 167 0.66 -5.63 -7.43
CA ASN A 167 0.18 -5.04 -6.20
C ASN A 167 -0.30 -6.11 -5.21
N ASN A 168 -0.54 -5.72 -3.96
CA ASN A 168 -0.99 -6.59 -2.87
C ASN A 168 -2.52 -6.84 -2.84
N HIS A 169 -3.29 -6.30 -3.78
CA HIS A 169 -4.75 -6.44 -3.85
C HIS A 169 -5.23 -6.73 -5.28
N PRO A 170 -5.09 -7.99 -5.75
CA PRO A 170 -5.44 -8.36 -7.12
C PRO A 170 -6.95 -8.47 -7.38
N SER A 171 -7.79 -8.36 -6.35
CA SER A 171 -9.26 -8.39 -6.51
C SER A 171 -9.79 -7.04 -7.02
N THR A 172 -10.87 -7.09 -7.79
CA THR A 172 -11.63 -5.91 -8.21
C THR A 172 -12.66 -5.47 -7.18
N THR A 173 -12.91 -6.26 -6.14
CA THR A 173 -13.91 -5.96 -5.10
C THR A 173 -13.24 -5.42 -3.84
N TYR A 174 -13.73 -4.31 -3.33
CA TYR A 174 -13.22 -3.65 -2.13
C TYR A 174 -14.32 -3.59 -1.07
N PRO A 175 -14.12 -4.12 0.13
CA PRO A 175 -15.10 -4.01 1.21
C PRO A 175 -15.23 -2.55 1.68
N VAL A 176 -16.35 -2.23 2.35
CA VAL A 176 -16.50 -0.95 3.06
C VAL A 176 -15.32 -0.74 4.01
N GLY A 177 -14.83 0.50 4.05
CA GLY A 177 -13.64 0.90 4.79
C GLY A 177 -12.54 1.43 3.86
N THR A 178 -11.31 1.45 4.36
CA THR A 178 -10.15 1.91 3.59
C THR A 178 -9.21 0.75 3.31
N THR A 179 -8.92 0.52 2.04
CA THR A 179 -7.95 -0.46 1.56
C THR A 179 -6.72 0.27 1.00
N THR A 180 -5.54 -0.04 1.52
CA THR A 180 -4.26 0.47 1.00
C THR A 180 -3.68 -0.52 0.00
N VAL A 181 -3.62 -0.10 -1.26
CA VAL A 181 -2.98 -0.85 -2.34
C VAL A 181 -1.53 -0.41 -2.48
N THR A 182 -0.60 -1.33 -2.26
CA THR A 182 0.83 -1.13 -2.46
C THR A 182 1.22 -1.72 -3.80
N TRP A 183 1.62 -0.86 -4.73
CA TRP A 183 2.18 -1.24 -6.02
C TRP A 183 3.69 -1.45 -5.90
N THR A 184 4.19 -2.50 -6.56
CA THR A 184 5.60 -2.85 -6.66
C THR A 184 6.00 -2.95 -8.12
N VAL A 185 7.04 -2.22 -8.51
CA VAL A 185 7.71 -2.37 -9.82
C VAL A 185 9.06 -3.03 -9.60
N THR A 186 9.42 -3.95 -10.51
CA THR A 186 10.73 -4.60 -10.56
C THR A 186 11.32 -4.45 -11.96
N ASP A 187 12.59 -4.05 -12.05
CA ASP A 187 13.32 -3.93 -13.32
C ASP A 187 13.88 -5.29 -13.81
N MET A 188 14.52 -5.30 -14.99
CA MET A 188 15.13 -6.51 -15.57
C MET A 188 16.36 -7.03 -14.82
N HIS A 189 16.91 -6.25 -13.89
CA HIS A 189 18.11 -6.57 -13.11
C HIS A 189 17.80 -6.88 -11.64
N GLY A 190 16.52 -6.85 -11.25
CA GLY A 190 16.02 -7.22 -9.93
C GLY A 190 15.91 -6.07 -8.93
N ASN A 191 16.16 -4.81 -9.31
CA ASN A 191 15.90 -3.70 -8.41
C ASN A 191 14.39 -3.41 -8.37
N SER A 192 13.91 -2.92 -7.23
CA SER A 192 12.47 -2.70 -7.00
C SER A 192 12.18 -1.42 -6.25
N SER A 193 11.01 -0.84 -6.56
CA SER A 193 10.44 0.35 -5.93
C SER A 193 8.94 0.16 -5.68
N THR A 194 8.40 0.91 -4.73
CA THR A 194 6.99 0.82 -4.35
C THR A 194 6.30 2.19 -4.31
N ALA A 195 4.98 2.20 -4.53
CA ALA A 195 4.11 3.35 -4.34
C ALA A 195 2.74 2.91 -3.84
N THR A 196 2.02 3.77 -3.13
CA THR A 196 0.74 3.44 -2.51
C THR A 196 -0.42 4.22 -3.13
N GLN A 197 -1.59 3.57 -3.17
CA GLN A 197 -2.88 4.12 -3.55
C GLN A 197 -3.90 3.73 -2.47
N THR A 198 -4.76 4.65 -2.07
CA THR A 198 -5.83 4.37 -1.11
C THR A 198 -7.18 4.27 -1.82
N VAL A 199 -7.93 3.22 -1.51
CA VAL A 199 -9.31 3.03 -1.95
C VAL A 199 -10.23 3.08 -0.74
N THR A 200 -11.13 4.05 -0.71
CA THR A 200 -12.12 4.21 0.37
C THR A 200 -13.51 3.89 -0.18
N VAL A 201 -14.18 2.95 0.47
CA VAL A 201 -15.58 2.59 0.20
C VAL A 201 -16.40 2.97 1.41
N THR A 202 -17.39 3.83 1.23
CA THR A 202 -18.31 4.28 2.29
C THR A 202 -19.63 3.55 2.16
N ASP A 203 -20.15 3.04 3.27
CA ASP A 203 -21.50 2.49 3.30
C ASP A 203 -22.53 3.62 3.27
N ASN A 204 -23.40 3.64 2.27
CA ASN A 204 -24.44 4.65 2.13
C ASN A 204 -25.86 4.07 2.10
N GLU A 205 -26.01 2.78 2.37
CA GLU A 205 -27.32 2.15 2.48
C GLU A 205 -27.81 2.23 3.93
N LEU A 206 -29.10 2.55 4.11
CA LEU A 206 -29.68 2.62 5.44
C LEU A 206 -30.23 1.25 5.84
N PRO A 207 -30.08 0.83 7.10
CA PRO A 207 -30.74 -0.37 7.59
C PRO A 207 -32.27 -0.27 7.51
N VAL A 208 -32.92 -1.40 7.27
CA VAL A 208 -34.39 -1.52 7.17
C VAL A 208 -34.94 -2.30 8.35
N ILE A 209 -35.82 -1.68 9.14
CA ILE A 209 -36.49 -2.28 10.31
C ILE A 209 -37.78 -2.98 9.88
N THR A 210 -38.08 -4.14 10.48
CA THR A 210 -39.34 -4.87 10.35
C THR A 210 -39.81 -5.31 11.74
N SER A 211 -40.96 -4.80 12.20
CA SER A 211 -41.62 -5.23 13.44
C SER A 211 -42.57 -6.41 13.18
N ASN A 212 -43.07 -7.05 14.23
CA ASN A 212 -44.14 -8.05 14.13
C ASN A 212 -45.55 -7.44 13.89
N GLY A 213 -45.62 -6.17 13.48
CA GLY A 213 -46.85 -5.47 13.11
C GLY A 213 -47.65 -4.94 14.30
N ASP A 214 -48.65 -4.12 14.01
CA ASP A 214 -49.57 -3.60 15.01
C ASP A 214 -50.39 -4.72 15.64
N GLN A 215 -50.69 -4.60 16.93
CA GLN A 215 -51.40 -5.63 17.69
C GLN A 215 -52.61 -5.05 18.42
N SER A 216 -53.69 -5.81 18.46
CA SER A 216 -54.87 -5.50 19.27
C SER A 216 -55.22 -6.72 20.13
N VAL A 217 -55.28 -6.51 21.44
CA VAL A 217 -55.54 -7.55 22.44
C VAL A 217 -56.55 -7.06 23.48
N ASN A 218 -57.17 -7.99 24.19
CA ASN A 218 -57.94 -7.66 25.38
C ASN A 218 -57.03 -7.55 26.61
N ASN A 219 -57.49 -6.84 27.64
CA ASN A 219 -56.84 -6.85 28.95
C ASN A 219 -56.74 -8.25 29.57
N ASP A 220 -55.68 -8.47 30.35
CA ASP A 220 -55.47 -9.69 31.12
C ASP A 220 -56.47 -9.77 32.27
N ALA A 221 -56.83 -10.99 32.67
CA ALA A 221 -57.85 -11.20 33.69
C ALA A 221 -57.50 -10.52 35.02
N GLY A 222 -58.44 -9.72 35.54
CA GLY A 222 -58.28 -8.94 36.77
C GLY A 222 -57.26 -7.80 36.70
N LYS A 223 -56.79 -7.38 35.52
CA LYS A 223 -55.81 -6.29 35.35
C LYS A 223 -56.28 -5.25 34.33
N CYS A 224 -56.02 -3.96 34.57
CA CYS A 224 -56.23 -2.93 33.56
C CYS A 224 -55.09 -2.82 32.53
N GLY A 225 -54.83 -3.92 31.84
CA GLY A 225 -53.79 -3.99 30.83
C GLY A 225 -53.46 -5.42 30.45
N ALA A 226 -52.62 -5.59 29.43
CA ALA A 226 -52.21 -6.90 28.93
C ALA A 226 -50.68 -7.00 28.79
N ILE A 227 -50.12 -8.19 28.98
CA ILE A 227 -48.74 -8.46 28.59
C ILE A 227 -48.72 -8.80 27.09
N VAL A 228 -48.03 -7.97 26.31
CA VAL A 228 -47.94 -8.12 24.85
C VAL A 228 -46.51 -8.44 24.45
N THR A 229 -46.32 -9.49 23.64
CA THR A 229 -45.02 -9.83 23.09
C THR A 229 -44.79 -9.05 21.79
N VAL A 230 -43.81 -8.15 21.83
CA VAL A 230 -43.42 -7.30 20.70
C VAL A 230 -42.02 -7.67 20.24
N SER A 231 -41.78 -7.61 18.93
CA SER A 231 -40.47 -7.88 18.37
C SER A 231 -40.21 -7.04 17.13
N ALA A 232 -38.94 -6.72 16.91
CA ALA A 232 -38.45 -6.10 15.70
C ALA A 232 -37.12 -6.73 15.28
N SER A 233 -36.89 -6.75 13.98
CA SER A 233 -35.66 -7.19 13.33
C SER A 233 -35.20 -6.12 12.35
N ALA A 234 -33.94 -6.15 11.96
CA ALA A 234 -33.42 -5.27 10.92
C ALA A 234 -32.53 -6.04 9.93
N LYS A 235 -32.43 -5.50 8.72
CA LYS A 235 -31.50 -5.98 7.69
C LYS A 235 -30.73 -4.81 7.11
N ASP A 236 -29.50 -5.09 6.74
CA ASP A 236 -28.57 -4.18 6.12
C ASP A 236 -27.58 -4.98 5.26
N ASN A 237 -26.99 -4.35 4.24
CA ASN A 237 -26.06 -5.02 3.34
C ASN A 237 -24.67 -5.27 3.97
N CYS A 238 -24.28 -4.48 4.97
CA CYS A 238 -23.02 -4.56 5.68
C CYS A 238 -23.13 -5.15 7.09
N GLY A 239 -24.31 -5.06 7.67
CA GLY A 239 -24.63 -5.66 8.95
C GLY A 239 -25.25 -4.64 9.89
N VAL A 240 -26.19 -5.10 10.71
CA VAL A 240 -26.98 -4.22 11.58
C VAL A 240 -27.17 -4.83 12.95
N GLY A 241 -27.26 -3.97 13.96
CA GLY A 241 -27.61 -4.37 15.33
C GLY A 241 -29.07 -4.81 15.47
N ILE A 242 -29.45 -5.12 16.71
CA ILE A 242 -30.84 -5.41 17.07
C ILE A 242 -31.58 -4.07 17.27
N PRO A 243 -32.79 -3.89 16.70
CA PRO A 243 -33.56 -2.68 16.94
C PRO A 243 -33.87 -2.44 18.42
N SER A 244 -33.76 -1.18 18.86
CA SER A 244 -34.17 -0.72 20.17
C SER A 244 -35.56 -0.11 20.09
N GLY A 245 -36.46 -0.49 21.01
CA GLY A 245 -37.83 -0.01 21.05
C GLY A 245 -38.09 0.87 22.27
N VAL A 246 -38.70 2.04 22.06
CA VAL A 246 -39.12 2.95 23.13
C VAL A 246 -40.65 3.13 23.08
N ARG A 247 -41.32 2.81 24.19
CA ARG A 247 -42.77 3.01 24.34
C ARG A 247 -43.11 4.48 24.55
N SER A 248 -44.29 4.90 24.09
CA SER A 248 -44.83 6.25 24.28
C SER A 248 -45.10 6.60 25.75
N ASP A 249 -45.35 5.60 26.58
CA ASP A 249 -45.53 5.73 28.03
C ASP A 249 -44.22 5.61 28.83
N GLY A 250 -43.08 5.37 28.16
CA GLY A 250 -41.75 5.27 28.76
C GLY A 250 -41.49 4.00 29.58
N LEU A 251 -42.40 3.02 29.57
CA LEU A 251 -42.23 1.75 30.30
C LEU A 251 -41.37 0.75 29.52
N ALA A 252 -40.94 -0.34 30.18
CA ALA A 252 -40.19 -1.39 29.51
C ALA A 252 -41.09 -2.18 28.53
N LEU A 253 -40.48 -2.78 27.49
CA LEU A 253 -41.21 -3.58 26.51
C LEU A 253 -41.88 -4.83 27.11
N THR A 254 -41.39 -5.28 28.27
CA THR A 254 -41.90 -6.42 29.04
C THR A 254 -42.97 -6.04 30.06
N ASP A 255 -43.17 -4.75 30.34
CA ASP A 255 -44.17 -4.29 31.29
C ASP A 255 -45.58 -4.40 30.70
N THR A 256 -46.59 -4.48 31.57
CA THR A 256 -48.00 -4.50 31.14
C THR A 256 -48.32 -3.26 30.31
N TYR A 257 -49.02 -3.47 29.19
CA TYR A 257 -49.55 -2.42 28.33
C TYR A 257 -50.92 -2.01 28.87
N PRO A 258 -51.11 -0.72 29.25
CA PRO A 258 -52.38 -0.27 29.80
C PRO A 258 -53.48 -0.33 28.75
N VAL A 259 -54.75 -0.43 29.18
CA VAL A 259 -55.90 -0.23 28.30
C VAL A 259 -55.79 1.13 27.60
N GLY A 260 -56.03 1.14 26.30
CA GLY A 260 -55.79 2.28 25.42
C GLY A 260 -54.77 1.96 24.33
N THR A 261 -54.09 3.01 23.84
CA THR A 261 -53.11 2.90 22.76
C THR A 261 -51.71 3.25 23.28
N THR A 262 -50.78 2.31 23.11
CA THR A 262 -49.35 2.51 23.35
C THR A 262 -48.61 2.32 22.03
N THR A 263 -47.75 3.26 21.65
CA THR A 263 -46.90 3.12 20.46
C THR A 263 -45.46 2.80 20.86
N ILE A 264 -44.78 2.00 20.06
CA ILE A 264 -43.35 1.67 20.20
C ILE A 264 -42.63 2.26 19.00
N THR A 265 -41.64 3.12 19.23
CA THR A 265 -40.75 3.62 18.19
C THR A 265 -39.49 2.77 18.18
N TRP A 266 -39.29 2.05 17.07
CA TRP A 266 -38.12 1.22 16.82
C TRP A 266 -37.05 2.00 16.07
N THR A 267 -35.82 1.96 16.58
CA THR A 267 -34.64 2.56 15.96
C THR A 267 -33.48 1.57 15.90
N VAL A 268 -32.62 1.70 14.90
CA VAL A 268 -31.39 0.91 14.80
C VAL A 268 -30.37 1.68 13.97
N THR A 269 -29.09 1.46 14.28
CA THR A 269 -27.94 1.94 13.51
C THR A 269 -27.17 0.72 13.02
N ASP A 270 -26.66 0.78 11.79
CA ASP A 270 -25.80 -0.27 11.25
C ASP A 270 -24.38 -0.23 11.88
N ILE A 271 -23.49 -1.10 11.41
CA ILE A 271 -22.10 -1.14 11.85
C ILE A 271 -21.23 0.01 11.30
N HIS A 272 -21.73 0.77 10.33
CA HIS A 272 -21.06 1.89 9.66
C HIS A 272 -21.68 3.26 9.99
N THR A 273 -22.48 3.33 11.05
CA THR A 273 -23.13 4.53 11.61
C THR A 273 -24.29 5.13 10.80
N ASN A 274 -24.83 4.41 9.82
CA ASN A 274 -26.06 4.81 9.14
C ASN A 274 -27.29 4.46 10.00
N ASN A 275 -28.18 5.45 10.17
CA ASN A 275 -29.38 5.30 10.97
C ASN A 275 -30.57 4.89 10.11
N ALA A 276 -31.27 3.84 10.52
CA ALA A 276 -32.53 3.44 9.88
C ALA A 276 -33.58 4.55 9.99
N ILE A 277 -34.51 4.57 9.04
CA ILE A 277 -35.77 5.30 9.22
C ILE A 277 -36.55 4.62 10.38
N PRO A 278 -36.91 5.35 11.45
CA PRO A 278 -37.64 4.76 12.58
C PRO A 278 -38.98 4.15 12.15
N VAL A 279 -39.32 3.01 12.74
CA VAL A 279 -40.61 2.33 12.52
C VAL A 279 -41.46 2.41 13.77
N THR A 280 -42.71 2.87 13.64
CA THR A 280 -43.67 2.88 14.74
C THR A 280 -44.55 1.62 14.69
N GLN A 281 -44.71 0.97 15.84
CA GLN A 281 -45.64 -0.13 16.06
C GLN A 281 -46.71 0.30 17.06
N THR A 282 -47.97 -0.03 16.80
CA THR A 282 -49.11 0.35 17.63
C THR A 282 -49.67 -0.86 18.38
N ILE A 283 -49.83 -0.72 19.70
CA ILE A 283 -50.45 -1.72 20.58
C ILE A 283 -51.75 -1.13 21.12
N ILE A 284 -52.86 -1.82 20.87
CA ILE A 284 -54.19 -1.43 21.35
C ILE A 284 -54.67 -2.49 22.34
N VAL A 285 -54.85 -2.10 23.60
CA VAL A 285 -55.44 -2.96 24.63
C VAL A 285 -56.86 -2.50 24.90
N THR A 286 -57.84 -3.37 24.67
CA THR A 286 -59.26 -3.09 24.94
C THR A 286 -59.70 -3.77 26.23
N ASP A 287 -60.45 -3.05 27.06
CA ASP A 287 -61.10 -3.65 28.22
C ASP A 287 -62.30 -4.51 27.76
N HIS A 288 -62.28 -5.77 28.13
CA HIS A 288 -63.34 -6.74 27.84
C HIS A 288 -63.84 -7.46 29.11
N GLU A 289 -63.38 -7.07 30.29
CA GLU A 289 -63.96 -7.57 31.54
C GLU A 289 -65.20 -6.74 31.88
N LYS A 290 -66.22 -7.41 32.43
CA LYS A 290 -67.45 -6.72 32.82
C LYS A 290 -67.34 -6.29 34.29
N PRO A 291 -67.85 -5.11 34.66
CA PRO A 291 -67.94 -4.71 36.06
C PRO A 291 -68.75 -5.71 36.89
N VAL A 292 -68.27 -6.01 38.09
CA VAL A 292 -68.97 -6.82 39.09
C VAL A 292 -69.64 -5.89 40.09
N ILE A 293 -70.97 -6.03 40.23
CA ILE A 293 -71.77 -5.23 41.18
C ILE A 293 -72.03 -6.08 42.41
N THR A 294 -71.68 -5.55 43.59
CA THR A 294 -72.08 -6.10 44.88
C THR A 294 -73.25 -5.29 45.41
N VAL A 295 -74.43 -5.92 45.44
CA VAL A 295 -75.64 -5.30 46.01
C VAL A 295 -75.70 -5.56 47.52
N PRO A 296 -76.13 -4.57 48.32
CA PRO A 296 -76.39 -4.80 49.73
C PRO A 296 -77.51 -5.83 49.91
N ALA A 297 -77.49 -6.55 51.03
CA ALA A 297 -78.57 -7.45 51.40
C ALA A 297 -79.91 -6.69 51.51
N ASP A 298 -81.01 -7.39 51.28
CA ASP A 298 -82.36 -6.85 51.42
C ASP A 298 -82.53 -6.14 52.78
N GLN A 299 -83.03 -4.91 52.75
CA GLN A 299 -83.20 -4.10 53.94
C GLN A 299 -84.67 -3.98 54.30
N VAL A 300 -84.99 -4.09 55.60
CA VAL A 300 -86.35 -3.94 56.13
C VAL A 300 -86.35 -2.82 57.17
N PHE A 301 -87.24 -1.83 57.02
CA PHE A 301 -87.39 -0.72 57.96
C PHE A 301 -88.84 -0.54 58.39
N CYS A 302 -89.02 -0.18 59.66
CA CYS A 302 -90.29 0.28 60.22
C CYS A 302 -90.28 1.80 60.33
N ALA A 303 -91.44 2.45 60.18
CA ALA A 303 -91.57 3.90 60.36
C ALA A 303 -91.27 4.33 61.80
N ASN A 304 -90.71 5.53 61.97
CA ASN A 304 -90.48 6.11 63.29
C ASN A 304 -91.81 6.40 64.01
N ALA A 305 -91.77 6.48 65.34
CA ALA A 305 -92.96 6.74 66.16
C ALA A 305 -93.65 8.10 65.88
N ASP A 306 -92.98 9.02 65.16
CA ASP A 306 -93.49 10.32 64.71
C ASP A 306 -94.05 10.32 63.27
N GLY A 307 -94.05 9.18 62.58
CA GLY A 307 -94.51 9.03 61.20
C GLY A 307 -93.49 9.45 60.12
N SER A 308 -92.27 9.82 60.49
CA SER A 308 -91.18 10.09 59.54
C SER A 308 -90.48 8.79 59.09
N VAL A 309 -90.02 8.75 57.83
CA VAL A 309 -89.15 7.69 57.31
C VAL A 309 -87.94 8.34 56.64
N ASN A 310 -86.80 8.36 57.33
CA ASN A 310 -85.52 8.72 56.73
C ASN A 310 -84.78 7.41 56.41
N TYR A 311 -84.75 7.03 55.13
CA TYR A 311 -84.02 5.86 54.66
C TYR A 311 -82.75 6.29 53.94
N SER A 312 -81.61 5.75 54.38
CA SER A 312 -80.34 5.87 53.64
C SER A 312 -80.14 4.57 52.85
N ILE A 313 -80.04 4.68 51.53
CA ILE A 313 -79.75 3.55 50.67
C ILE A 313 -78.31 3.10 50.97
N PRO A 314 -78.08 1.84 51.37
CA PRO A 314 -76.73 1.34 51.56
C PRO A 314 -75.98 1.44 50.23
N VAL A 315 -74.73 1.89 50.28
CA VAL A 315 -73.90 2.04 49.08
C VAL A 315 -73.76 0.70 48.37
N SER A 316 -74.16 0.64 47.10
CA SER A 316 -73.73 -0.44 46.21
C SER A 316 -72.29 -0.17 45.82
N SER A 317 -71.44 -1.18 45.89
CA SER A 317 -70.08 -1.09 45.35
C SER A 317 -70.06 -1.83 44.02
N ALA A 318 -69.45 -1.20 43.02
CA ALA A 318 -69.08 -1.87 41.78
C ALA A 318 -67.56 -1.87 41.70
N THR A 319 -67.01 -3.00 41.29
CA THR A 319 -65.59 -3.15 41.04
C THR A 319 -65.39 -3.60 39.61
N ASP A 320 -64.42 -2.99 38.95
CA ASP A 320 -63.96 -3.35 37.63
C ASP A 320 -62.44 -3.24 37.61
N ASN A 321 -61.78 -4.06 36.82
CA ASN A 321 -60.33 -4.09 36.80
C ASN A 321 -59.73 -2.82 36.17
N CYS A 322 -60.46 -2.12 35.30
CA CYS A 322 -60.15 -0.84 34.69
C CYS A 322 -60.92 0.34 35.29
N GLY A 323 -61.66 0.10 36.36
CA GLY A 323 -62.44 1.09 37.07
C GLY A 323 -63.86 1.22 36.53
N VAL A 324 -64.77 1.60 37.41
CA VAL A 324 -66.18 1.74 37.08
C VAL A 324 -66.49 3.18 36.74
N SER A 325 -66.90 3.45 35.51
CA SER A 325 -67.21 4.82 35.06
C SER A 325 -68.43 5.40 35.80
N THR A 326 -69.53 4.65 35.91
CA THR A 326 -70.73 5.08 36.62
C THR A 326 -71.44 3.90 37.27
N VAL A 327 -72.04 4.14 38.45
CA VAL A 327 -72.99 3.22 39.10
C VAL A 327 -74.30 3.98 39.23
N SER A 328 -75.34 3.49 38.57
CA SER A 328 -76.70 4.04 38.68
C SER A 328 -77.62 3.02 39.34
N TYR A 329 -78.44 3.47 40.28
CA TYR A 329 -79.52 2.67 40.85
C TYR A 329 -80.87 3.33 40.58
N ALA A 330 -81.92 2.52 40.53
CA ALA A 330 -83.30 2.98 40.48
C ALA A 330 -84.09 2.29 41.59
N VAL A 331 -84.90 3.04 42.32
CA VAL A 331 -85.82 2.49 43.33
C VAL A 331 -87.17 2.28 42.67
N SER A 332 -87.65 1.04 42.64
CA SER A 332 -88.99 0.71 42.16
C SER A 332 -89.75 -0.10 43.23
N GLY A 333 -90.78 0.50 43.82
CA GLY A 333 -91.61 -0.12 44.86
C GLY A 333 -92.36 0.93 45.67
N ALA A 334 -93.68 0.77 45.78
CA ALA A 334 -94.58 1.78 46.32
C ALA A 334 -94.41 2.02 47.83
N THR A 335 -94.22 3.27 48.22
CA THR A 335 -94.59 3.75 49.56
C THR A 335 -96.12 3.90 49.61
N THR A 336 -96.81 2.92 50.19
CA THR A 336 -98.19 3.12 50.65
C THR A 336 -98.35 2.68 52.09
N ARG A 337 -98.23 3.73 52.92
CA ARG A 337 -98.70 3.95 54.31
C ARG A 337 -98.33 2.93 55.38
#